data_AF-A0AA48RFV5-F1
#
_entry.id   AF-A0AA48RFV5-F1
#
_cell.length_a   1.000
_cell.length_b   1.000
_cell.length_c   1.000
_cell.angle_alpha   90.00
_cell.angle_beta   90.00
_cell.angle_gamma   90.00
#
_symmetry.space_group_name_H-M   'P 1'
#
loop_
_entity.id
_entity.type
_entity.pdbx_description
1 polymer ?
#
loop_
_entity_poly.entity_id
_entity_poly.type
_entity_poly.pdbx_seq_one_letter_code
_entity_poly.pdbx_strand_id
1 'polypeptide(L)'
;MDFKLFKVNDDYPEYIIARTADEALADHNERGGADYAVTMDEVEEVSLDEIGNFEQVNGSYKRMTFREFISETLGSDFTYTKPLCICWND
;
A
#
# COMPACT_ATOMS: atom_id res chain seq x y z
N MET A 1 -1.44 -0.88 -16.22
CA MET A 1 -0.78 -0.55 -14.93
C MET A 1 0.32 -1.58 -14.75
N ASP A 2 1.57 -1.14 -14.69
CA ASP A 2 2.74 -2.03 -14.49
C ASP A 2 3.04 -2.23 -12.99
N PHE A 3 1.99 -2.32 -12.18
CA PHE A 3 2.11 -2.52 -10.74
C PHE A 3 0.92 -3.32 -10.20
N LYS A 4 1.12 -3.88 -9.02
CA LYS A 4 0.17 -4.61 -8.20
C LYS A 4 0.12 -3.97 -6.80
N LEU A 5 -0.83 -4.41 -5.99
CA LEU A 5 -0.94 -4.01 -4.60
C LEU A 5 -0.63 -5.20 -3.70
N PHE A 6 0.18 -4.96 -2.68
CA PHE A 6 0.56 -5.97 -1.70
C PHE A 6 0.22 -5.48 -0.30
N LYS A 7 -0.44 -6.32 0.47
CA LYS A 7 -0.70 -6.14 1.90
C LYS A 7 0.48 -6.74 2.68
N VAL A 8 0.98 -5.99 3.65
CA VAL A 8 2.05 -6.39 4.54
C VAL A 8 1.53 -6.35 5.96
N ASN A 9 1.69 -7.44 6.70
CA ASN A 9 1.18 -7.63 8.05
C ASN A 9 -0.37 -7.71 8.14
N ASP A 10 -0.87 -8.57 9.03
CA ASP A 10 -2.30 -8.73 9.29
C ASP A 10 -2.79 -7.86 10.45
N ASP A 11 -1.96 -7.65 11.47
CA ASP A 11 -2.34 -6.92 12.68
C ASP A 11 -2.38 -5.40 12.45
N TYR A 12 -1.44 -4.90 11.64
CA TYR A 12 -1.32 -3.49 11.24
C TYR A 12 -1.02 -3.43 9.75
N PRO A 13 -2.03 -3.60 8.89
CA PRO A 13 -1.80 -3.79 7.47
C PRO A 13 -1.27 -2.52 6.80
N GLU A 14 -0.08 -2.64 6.23
CA GLU A 14 0.47 -1.69 5.28
C GLU A 14 0.14 -2.14 3.85
N TYR A 15 -0.18 -1.18 2.98
CA TYR A 15 -0.45 -1.47 1.57
C TYR A 15 0.60 -0.82 0.68
N ILE A 16 1.33 -1.66 -0.08
CA ILE A 16 2.46 -1.26 -0.91
C ILE A 16 2.17 -1.54 -2.37
N ILE A 17 2.36 -0.53 -3.21
CA ILE A 17 2.37 -0.71 -4.66
C ILE A 17 3.76 -1.20 -5.08
N ALA A 18 3.83 -2.32 -5.81
CA ALA A 18 5.08 -2.85 -6.37
C ALA A 18 4.84 -3.69 -7.63
N ARG A 19 5.88 -4.08 -8.38
CA ARG A 19 5.74 -5.02 -9.50
C ARG A 19 5.67 -6.48 -9.05
N THR A 20 6.40 -6.79 -7.98
CA THR A 20 6.54 -8.14 -7.45
C THR A 20 6.38 -8.13 -5.93
N ALA A 21 6.06 -9.30 -5.38
CA ALA A 21 6.02 -9.50 -3.92
C ALA A 21 7.39 -9.20 -3.29
N ASP A 22 8.49 -9.64 -3.92
CA ASP A 22 9.86 -9.36 -3.46
C ASP A 22 10.17 -7.86 -3.38
N GLU A 23 9.71 -7.06 -4.34
CA GLU A 23 9.87 -5.60 -4.32
C GLU A 23 9.12 -4.95 -3.15
N ALA A 24 7.89 -5.39 -2.88
CA ALA A 24 7.09 -4.88 -1.76
C ALA A 24 7.67 -5.30 -0.41
N LEU A 25 8.11 -6.56 -0.29
CA LEU A 25 8.73 -7.11 0.91
C LEU A 25 10.04 -6.40 1.23
N ALA A 26 10.88 -6.17 0.22
CA ALA A 26 12.13 -5.42 0.38
C ALA A 26 11.87 -3.98 0.84
N ASP A 27 10.92 -3.27 0.22
CA ASP A 27 10.54 -1.90 0.63
C ASP A 27 10.11 -1.83 2.11
N HIS A 28 9.24 -2.75 2.54
CA HIS A 28 8.83 -2.81 3.94
C HIS A 28 9.99 -3.12 4.89
N ASN A 29 10.79 -4.15 4.59
CA ASN A 29 11.88 -4.59 5.47
C ASN A 29 13.02 -3.57 5.53
N GLU A 30 13.30 -2.82 4.45
CA GLU A 30 14.23 -1.69 4.46
C GLU A 30 13.74 -0.55 5.36
N ARG A 31 12.43 -0.25 5.37
CA ARG A 31 11.82 0.74 6.26
C ARG A 31 11.77 0.27 7.72
N GLY A 32 11.51 -1.02 7.94
CA GLY A 32 11.35 -1.63 9.25
C GLY A 32 12.63 -1.70 10.09
N GLY A 33 13.79 -1.83 9.44
CA GLY A 33 15.08 -1.85 10.12
C GLY A 33 15.48 -0.54 10.83
N ALA A 34 14.71 0.54 10.67
CA ALA A 34 15.12 1.88 11.08
C ALA A 34 14.36 2.50 12.27
N ASP A 35 13.29 1.91 12.82
CA ASP A 35 12.83 2.11 14.22
C ASP A 35 11.39 1.62 14.56
N TYR A 36 10.55 1.16 13.61
CA TYR A 36 9.13 0.87 13.96
C TYR A 36 8.41 -0.30 13.25
N ALA A 37 8.98 -0.93 12.21
CA ALA A 37 8.32 -2.03 11.51
C ALA A 37 9.00 -3.38 11.77
N VAL A 38 8.23 -4.38 12.19
CA VAL A 38 8.70 -5.76 12.29
C VAL A 38 8.93 -6.26 10.87
N THR A 39 10.10 -6.83 10.59
CA THR A 39 10.36 -7.42 9.28
C THR A 39 9.41 -8.58 9.03
N MET A 40 8.89 -8.67 7.80
CA MET A 40 8.03 -9.77 7.35
C MET A 40 8.81 -10.75 6.49
N ASP A 41 8.30 -11.98 6.40
CA ASP A 41 8.81 -13.01 5.49
C ASP A 41 8.00 -13.10 4.19
N GLU A 42 6.76 -12.62 4.20
CA GLU A 42 5.85 -12.67 3.06
C GLU A 42 4.91 -11.46 2.99
N VAL A 43 4.33 -11.26 1.81
CA VAL A 43 3.30 -10.27 1.52
C VAL A 43 2.17 -10.92 0.74
N GLU A 44 0.95 -10.41 0.89
CA GLU A 44 -0.23 -10.90 0.17
C GLU A 44 -0.56 -9.97 -1.01
N GLU A 45 -0.74 -10.51 -2.21
CA GLU A 45 -1.27 -9.73 -3.34
C GLU A 45 -2.78 -9.48 -3.16
N VAL A 46 -3.18 -8.22 -3.12
CA VAL A 46 -4.58 -7.79 -2.94
C VAL A 46 -5.12 -7.11 -4.19
N SER A 47 -6.43 -7.21 -4.39
CA SER A 47 -7.09 -6.62 -5.55
C SER A 47 -7.15 -5.10 -5.42
N LEU A 48 -6.85 -4.38 -6.50
CA LEU A 48 -7.08 -2.94 -6.59
C LEU A 48 -8.57 -2.55 -6.49
N ASP A 49 -9.47 -3.50 -6.73
CA ASP A 49 -10.92 -3.29 -6.65
C ASP A 49 -11.49 -3.64 -5.27
N GLU A 50 -10.62 -4.04 -4.32
CA GLU A 50 -11.02 -4.23 -2.92
C GLU A 50 -11.33 -2.88 -2.26
N ILE A 51 -12.36 -2.87 -1.39
CA ILE A 51 -12.86 -1.66 -0.74
C ILE A 51 -12.13 -1.48 0.59
N GLY A 52 -11.34 -0.41 0.69
CA GLY A 52 -10.76 0.06 1.94
C GLY A 52 -11.59 1.18 2.58
N ASN A 53 -11.21 1.58 3.79
CA ASN A 53 -11.75 2.73 4.49
C ASN A 53 -10.63 3.73 4.78
N PHE A 54 -10.53 4.78 3.97
CA PHE A 54 -9.35 5.65 3.95
C PHE A 54 -9.63 6.98 4.63
N GLU A 55 -8.74 7.39 5.54
CA GLU A 55 -8.76 8.74 6.11
C GLU A 55 -8.50 9.78 5.01
N GLN A 56 -9.28 10.86 5.05
CA GLN A 56 -9.21 11.99 4.14
C GLN A 56 -8.49 13.16 4.83
N VAL A 57 -8.06 14.15 4.06
CA VAL A 57 -7.35 15.36 4.59
C VAL A 57 -8.15 16.10 5.67
N ASN A 58 -9.48 16.00 5.65
CA ASN A 58 -10.36 16.62 6.64
C ASN A 58 -10.61 15.74 7.89
N GLY A 59 -9.90 14.62 8.06
CA GLY A 59 -10.07 13.64 9.14
C GLY A 59 -11.33 12.77 9.02
N SER A 60 -12.12 12.92 7.94
CA SER A 60 -13.24 12.02 7.64
C SER A 60 -12.72 10.73 7.02
N TYR A 61 -13.50 9.65 7.11
CA TYR A 61 -13.20 8.40 6.43
C TYR A 61 -14.10 8.23 5.22
N LYS A 62 -13.52 7.77 4.11
CA LYS A 62 -14.25 7.48 2.87
C LYS A 62 -13.99 6.04 2.45
N ARG A 63 -15.07 5.29 2.21
CA ARG A 63 -15.01 3.96 1.61
C ARG A 63 -14.86 4.10 0.10
N MET A 64 -13.81 3.53 -0.43
CA MET A 64 -13.54 3.48 -1.87
C MET A 64 -12.63 2.30 -2.18
N THR A 65 -12.46 1.99 -3.46
CA THR A 65 -11.48 1.00 -3.91
C THR A 65 -10.06 1.52 -3.78
N PHE A 66 -9.07 0.64 -3.64
CA PHE A 66 -7.66 1.04 -3.71
C PHE A 66 -7.34 1.75 -5.04
N ARG A 67 -7.96 1.34 -6.14
CA ARG A 67 -7.84 2.00 -7.44
C ARG A 67 -8.28 3.46 -7.40
N GLU A 68 -9.44 3.73 -6.81
CA GLU A 68 -9.96 5.09 -6.63
C GLU A 68 -9.04 5.90 -5.72
N PHE A 69 -8.61 5.32 -4.60
CA PHE A 69 -7.68 5.97 -3.68
C PHE A 69 -6.37 6.37 -4.37
N ILE A 70 -5.74 5.45 -5.11
CA ILE A 70 -4.52 5.73 -5.88
C ILE A 70 -4.75 6.85 -6.90
N SER A 71 -5.89 6.84 -7.59
CA SER A 71 -6.21 7.86 -8.57
C SER A 71 -6.44 9.24 -7.92
N GLU A 72 -7.07 9.29 -6.75
CA GLU A 72 -7.31 10.52 -6.00
C GLU A 72 -6.02 11.06 -5.35
N THR A 73 -5.15 10.18 -4.84
CA THR A 73 -3.94 10.56 -4.07
C THR A 73 -2.72 10.79 -4.95
N LEU A 74 -2.48 9.93 -5.94
CA LEU A 74 -1.29 9.98 -6.81
C LEU A 74 -1.58 10.58 -8.19
N GLY A 75 -2.87 10.81 -8.50
CA GLY A 75 -3.35 11.31 -9.78
C GLY A 75 -3.63 10.19 -10.79
N SER A 76 -4.55 10.45 -11.73
CA SER A 76 -4.93 9.51 -12.79
C SER A 76 -3.79 9.14 -13.73
N ASP A 77 -2.77 9.99 -13.83
CA ASP A 77 -1.59 9.81 -14.69
C ASP A 77 -0.42 9.17 -13.94
N PHE A 78 -0.67 8.60 -12.75
CA PHE A 78 0.35 7.96 -11.94
C PHE A 78 1.12 6.91 -12.74
N THR A 79 2.44 7.10 -12.79
CA THR A 79 3.38 6.18 -13.40
C THR A 79 4.26 5.57 -12.32
N TYR A 80 4.21 4.25 -12.20
CA TYR A 80 5.06 3.52 -11.26
C TYR A 80 6.54 3.69 -11.61
N THR A 81 7.35 4.09 -10.62
CA THR A 81 8.81 4.22 -10.77
C THR A 81 9.59 3.39 -9.76
N LYS A 82 9.02 3.18 -8.56
CA LYS A 82 9.59 2.39 -7.46
C LYS A 82 8.48 1.97 -6.50
N PRO A 83 8.72 1.01 -5.60
CA PRO A 83 7.77 0.65 -4.55
C PRO A 83 7.32 1.85 -3.73
N LEU A 84 6.04 1.84 -3.34
CA LEU A 84 5.43 2.94 -2.59
C LEU A 84 4.38 2.41 -1.61
N CYS A 85 4.59 2.66 -0.31
CA CYS A 85 3.55 2.50 0.70
C CYS A 85 2.50 3.61 0.54
N ILE A 86 1.25 3.21 0.29
CA ILE A 86 0.15 4.13 -0.01
C ILE A 86 -0.85 4.30 1.13
N CYS A 87 -0.91 3.33 2.05
CA CYS A 87 -1.83 3.38 3.17
C CYS A 87 -1.32 2.53 4.33
N TRP A 88 -1.62 3.02 5.53
CA TRP A 88 -1.53 2.31 6.80
C TRP A 88 -2.97 2.21 7.25
N ASN A 89 -3.51 1.00 7.39
CA ASN A 89 -4.78 0.83 8.09
C ASN A 89 -4.44 0.55 9.54
N ASP A 90 -4.93 1.41 10.42
CA ASP A 90 -4.94 1.21 11.87
C ASP A 90 -6.14 0.33 12.28
#